data_AF-A0A1W6CUW0-F1
#
_entry.id   AF-A0A1W6CUW0-F1
#
_cell.length_a   1.000
_cell.length_b   1.000
_cell.length_c   1.000
_cell.angle_alpha   90.00
_cell.angle_beta   90.00
_cell.angle_gamma   90.00
#
_symmetry.space_group_name_H-M   'P 1'
#
loop_
_entity.id
_entity.type
_entity.pdbx_description
1 polymer ?
#
loop_
_entity_poly.entity_id
_entity_poly.type
_entity_poly.pdbx_seq_one_letter_code
_entity_poly.pdbx_strand_id
1 'polypeptide(L)'
;MSARLRDGGPDPDRADWDGGCHCGAVRFRVRLADGLHSARRCDCSYCRIKGVVAVTAAEGGFVLMAGDEALTAYRFNTGTAAHHFCRICGTPTHHSRRSTPGQVAVSAACLEGVSPFDFLELPVSDGVNHPADSGTARQAGRLLYRPA
;
A
#
# COMPACT_ATOMS: atom_id res chain seq x y z
N MET A 1 0.67 -10.12 -12.74
CA MET A 1 1.33 -9.11 -13.59
C MET A 1 1.70 -7.93 -12.71
N SER A 2 2.93 -7.44 -12.79
CA SER A 2 3.49 -6.36 -11.96
C SER A 2 2.99 -4.97 -12.42
N ALA A 3 3.21 -3.97 -11.56
CA ALA A 3 3.02 -2.58 -11.94
C ALA A 3 4.04 -2.15 -13.02
N ARG A 4 3.66 -1.17 -13.85
CA ARG A 4 4.57 -0.53 -14.81
C ARG A 4 4.89 0.88 -14.32
N LEU A 5 6.17 1.17 -14.10
CA LEU A 5 6.64 2.50 -13.73
C LEU A 5 6.96 3.34 -14.98
N ARG A 6 7.05 4.65 -14.80
CA ARG A 6 7.52 5.58 -15.83
C ARG A 6 9.05 5.53 -15.96
N ASP A 7 9.53 5.82 -17.16
CA ASP A 7 10.97 5.99 -17.39
C ASP A 7 11.50 7.18 -16.58
N GLY A 8 12.70 7.02 -16.01
CA GLY A 8 13.30 8.01 -15.11
C GLY A 8 12.57 8.18 -13.77
N GLY A 9 11.64 7.28 -13.43
CA GLY A 9 11.01 7.20 -12.12
C GLY A 9 11.92 6.62 -11.03
N PRO A 10 11.38 6.34 -9.83
CA PRO A 10 12.12 5.67 -8.76
C PRO A 10 12.61 4.29 -9.20
N ASP A 11 13.78 3.87 -8.69
CA ASP A 11 14.31 2.53 -8.89
C ASP A 11 13.29 1.49 -8.39
N PRO A 12 12.71 0.66 -9.28
CA PRO A 12 11.69 -0.30 -8.90
C PRO A 12 12.25 -1.46 -8.07
N ASP A 13 13.57 -1.70 -8.11
CA ASP A 13 14.22 -2.82 -7.42
C ASP A 13 14.76 -2.44 -6.04
N ARG A 14 14.75 -1.15 -5.69
CA ARG A 14 15.16 -0.68 -4.36
C ARG A 14 14.31 -1.35 -3.28
N ALA A 15 14.98 -2.07 -2.39
CA ALA A 15 14.34 -2.86 -1.34
C ALA A 15 13.98 -2.02 -0.11
N ASP A 16 14.91 -1.20 0.40
CA ASP A 16 14.75 -0.48 1.67
C ASP A 16 14.38 1.01 1.45
N TRP A 17 13.35 1.46 2.15
CA TRP A 17 12.79 2.81 2.05
C TRP A 17 12.53 3.42 3.42
N ASP A 18 12.81 4.72 3.55
CA ASP A 18 12.22 5.55 4.58
C ASP A 18 10.86 6.09 4.08
N GLY A 19 9.95 6.34 5.02
CA GLY A 19 8.62 6.84 4.70
C GLY A 19 7.89 7.47 5.88
N GLY A 20 6.74 8.05 5.60
CA GLY A 20 5.94 8.71 6.62
C GLY A 20 4.63 9.30 6.13
N CYS A 21 3.87 9.85 7.07
CA CYS A 21 2.70 10.65 6.73
C CYS A 21 3.08 12.05 6.24
N HIS A 22 2.11 12.77 5.66
CA HIS A 22 2.33 14.11 5.12
C HIS A 22 2.87 15.12 6.16
N CYS A 23 2.28 15.16 7.36
CA CYS A 23 2.72 16.10 8.41
C CYS A 23 4.01 15.66 9.11
N GLY A 24 4.54 14.49 8.79
CA GLY A 24 5.79 13.97 9.36
C GLY A 24 5.70 13.43 10.80
N ALA A 25 4.52 13.47 11.44
CA ALA A 25 4.32 12.92 12.78
C ALA A 25 4.52 11.40 12.84
N VAL A 26 4.13 10.69 11.77
CA VAL A 26 4.35 9.25 11.62
C VAL A 26 5.54 9.02 10.69
N ARG A 27 6.53 8.26 11.15
CA ARG A 27 7.72 7.88 10.38
C ARG A 27 7.95 6.39 10.48
N PHE A 28 8.33 5.75 9.37
CA PHE A 28 8.60 4.32 9.32
C PHE A 28 9.74 4.00 8.36
N ARG A 29 10.32 2.81 8.53
CA ARG A 29 11.19 2.14 7.56
C ARG A 29 10.52 0.91 7.04
N VAL A 30 10.75 0.59 5.77
CA VAL A 30 10.20 -0.61 5.16
C VAL A 30 11.19 -1.25 4.19
N ARG A 31 11.38 -2.55 4.33
CA ARG A 31 11.92 -3.44 3.30
C ARG A 31 10.78 -4.03 2.50
N LEU A 32 10.74 -3.76 1.20
CA LEU A 32 9.74 -4.28 0.28
C LEU A 32 10.07 -5.72 -0.13
N ALA A 33 9.04 -6.55 -0.29
CA ALA A 33 9.21 -7.96 -0.61
C ALA A 33 9.71 -8.19 -2.06
N ASP A 34 9.30 -7.31 -2.97
CA ASP A 34 9.55 -7.39 -4.41
C ASP A 34 9.61 -5.98 -4.99
N GLY A 35 10.37 -5.10 -4.33
CA GLY A 35 10.47 -3.68 -4.66
C GLY A 35 9.10 -3.01 -4.90
N LEU A 36 9.06 -2.09 -5.86
CA LEU A 36 7.83 -1.42 -6.31
C LEU A 36 6.99 -2.29 -7.26
N HIS A 37 7.47 -3.45 -7.70
CA HIS A 37 6.73 -4.35 -8.61
C HIS A 37 5.43 -4.88 -8.02
N SER A 38 5.39 -5.00 -6.69
CA SER A 38 4.22 -5.45 -5.94
C SER A 38 3.10 -4.40 -5.79
N ALA A 39 3.32 -3.18 -6.31
CA ALA A 39 2.36 -2.09 -6.27
C ALA A 39 1.03 -2.48 -6.93
N ARG A 40 -0.06 -2.25 -6.21
CA ARG A 40 -1.41 -2.59 -6.68
C ARG A 40 -2.47 -1.66 -6.10
N ARG A 41 -3.66 -1.68 -6.69
CA ARG A 41 -4.90 -1.19 -6.07
C ARG A 41 -5.87 -2.33 -5.78
N CYS A 42 -6.90 -2.04 -5.01
CA CYS A 42 -7.98 -2.97 -4.66
C CYS A 42 -9.33 -2.25 -4.83
N ASP A 43 -10.32 -2.94 -5.40
CA ASP A 43 -11.63 -2.38 -5.73
C ASP A 43 -12.72 -2.61 -4.67
N CYS A 44 -12.39 -3.22 -3.52
CA CYS A 44 -13.36 -3.41 -2.45
C CYS A 44 -13.93 -2.08 -1.97
N SER A 45 -15.08 -2.12 -1.29
CA SER A 45 -15.83 -0.94 -0.86
C SER A 45 -15.00 0.09 -0.10
N TYR A 46 -14.03 -0.36 0.71
CA TYR A 46 -13.12 0.52 1.45
C TYR A 46 -11.94 1.02 0.60
N CYS A 47 -11.22 0.10 -0.06
CA CYS A 47 -9.99 0.42 -0.78
C CYS A 47 -10.24 1.34 -1.98
N ARG A 48 -11.37 1.18 -2.68
CA ARG A 48 -11.75 2.05 -3.80
C ARG A 48 -11.97 3.51 -3.36
N ILE A 49 -12.50 3.72 -2.15
CA ILE A 49 -12.70 5.05 -1.57
C ILE A 49 -11.37 5.65 -1.13
N LYS A 50 -10.50 4.85 -0.50
CA LYS A 50 -9.19 5.33 -0.04
C LYS A 50 -8.23 5.64 -1.18
N GLY A 51 -8.32 4.94 -2.31
CA GLY A 51 -7.47 5.20 -3.47
C GLY A 51 -5.97 5.01 -3.19
N VAL A 52 -5.59 4.12 -2.29
CA VAL A 52 -4.17 3.91 -1.97
C VAL A 52 -3.55 2.95 -2.97
N VAL A 53 -2.41 3.33 -3.55
CA VAL A 53 -1.50 2.38 -4.21
C VAL A 53 -0.70 1.69 -3.11
N ALA A 54 -0.93 0.40 -2.89
CA ALA A 54 -0.30 -0.35 -1.82
C ALA A 54 0.88 -1.18 -2.34
N VAL A 55 2.01 -1.17 -1.61
CA VAL A 55 3.21 -1.97 -1.90
C VAL A 55 3.48 -2.91 -0.72
N THR A 56 3.94 -4.12 -1.01
CA THR A 56 4.05 -5.20 -0.01
C THR A 56 5.38 -5.15 0.70
N ALA A 57 5.36 -5.09 2.04
CA ALA A 57 6.57 -5.27 2.84
C ALA A 57 6.99 -6.75 2.85
N ALA A 58 8.30 -7.00 2.93
CA ALA A 58 8.82 -8.31 3.30
C ALA A 58 8.32 -8.69 4.70
N GLU A 59 8.31 -10.00 5.01
CA GLU A 59 7.96 -10.46 6.35
C GLU A 59 8.94 -9.86 7.38
N GLY A 60 8.39 -9.25 8.45
CA GLY A 60 9.19 -8.51 9.42
C GLY A 60 9.87 -7.24 8.88
N GLY A 61 9.63 -6.87 7.61
CA GLY A 61 10.32 -5.78 6.93
C GLY A 61 9.82 -4.38 7.28
N PHE A 62 8.76 -4.22 8.09
CA PHE A 62 8.21 -2.93 8.46
C PHE A 62 8.58 -2.55 9.90
N VAL A 63 9.10 -1.34 10.09
CA VAL A 63 9.45 -0.79 11.40
C VAL A 63 8.87 0.61 11.55
N LEU A 64 8.00 0.80 12.54
CA LEU A 64 7.54 2.13 12.94
C LEU A 64 8.67 2.82 13.72
N MET A 65 9.12 3.98 13.24
CA MET A 65 10.21 4.73 13.84
C MET A 65 9.71 5.82 14.80
N ALA A 66 8.56 6.42 14.51
CA ALA A 66 7.92 7.44 15.35
C ALA A 66 6.42 7.59 15.04
N GLY A 67 5.67 8.15 15.99
CA GLY A 67 4.28 8.59 15.79
C GLY A 67 3.21 7.55 16.08
N ASP A 68 3.48 6.60 16.99
CA ASP A 68 2.49 5.59 17.43
C ASP A 68 1.24 6.27 18.00
N GLU A 69 1.43 7.31 18.80
CA GLU A 69 0.37 8.14 19.38
C GLU A 69 -0.44 8.94 18.34
N ALA A 70 0.15 9.16 17.17
CA ALA A 70 -0.47 9.82 16.03
C ALA A 70 -1.15 8.84 15.05
N LEU A 71 -1.02 7.53 15.26
CA LEU A 71 -1.68 6.50 14.46
C LEU A 71 -3.07 6.18 14.97
N THR A 72 -3.99 5.99 14.04
CA THR A 72 -5.30 5.40 14.31
C THR A 72 -5.49 4.18 13.42
N ALA A 73 -5.98 3.09 14.02
CA ALA A 73 -6.35 1.87 13.32
C ALA A 73 -7.86 1.84 13.04
N TYR A 74 -8.23 1.55 11.79
CA TYR A 74 -9.60 1.25 11.41
C TYR A 74 -9.72 -0.22 11.01
N ARG A 75 -10.67 -0.93 11.63
CA ARG A 75 -11.01 -2.33 11.37
C ARG A 75 -12.50 -2.42 11.05
N PHE A 76 -12.85 -3.27 10.09
CA PHE A 76 -14.24 -3.51 9.69
C PHE A 76 -14.41 -4.94 9.16
N ASN A 77 -15.65 -5.33 8.87
CA ASN A 77 -16.00 -6.66 8.37
C ASN A 77 -15.45 -7.77 9.31
N THR A 78 -14.51 -8.60 8.86
CA THR A 78 -13.93 -9.67 9.70
C THR A 78 -13.00 -9.16 10.81
N GLY A 79 -12.68 -7.86 10.83
CA GLY A 79 -11.77 -7.26 11.80
C GLY A 79 -10.30 -7.64 11.64
N THR A 80 -9.96 -8.50 10.67
CA THR A 80 -8.61 -9.07 10.48
C THR A 80 -7.60 -8.02 10.02
N ALA A 81 -7.94 -7.26 8.99
CA ALA A 81 -7.11 -6.16 8.50
C ALA A 81 -7.25 -4.93 9.42
N ALA A 82 -6.12 -4.35 9.82
CA ALA A 82 -6.05 -3.03 10.43
C ALA A 82 -5.49 -2.04 9.41
N HIS A 83 -6.28 -1.02 9.08
CA HIS A 83 -5.86 0.08 8.24
C HIS A 83 -5.40 1.25 9.10
N HIS A 84 -4.10 1.55 9.11
CA HIS A 84 -3.51 2.62 9.89
C HIS A 84 -3.44 3.92 9.09
N PHE A 85 -3.80 5.02 9.74
CA PHE A 85 -3.69 6.37 9.17
C PHE A 85 -3.27 7.36 10.25
N CYS A 86 -2.62 8.45 9.83
CA CYS A 86 -2.26 9.53 10.73
C CYS A 86 -3.52 10.31 11.14
N ARG A 87 -3.79 10.42 12.44
CA ARG A 87 -4.95 11.16 12.97
C ARG A 87 -4.87 12.67 12.76
N ILE A 88 -3.68 13.20 12.47
CA ILE A 88 -3.43 14.63 12.30
C ILE A 88 -3.71 15.06 10.85
N CYS A 89 -3.13 14.38 9.87
CA CYS A 89 -3.25 14.76 8.45
C CYS A 89 -4.09 13.79 7.61
N GLY A 90 -4.64 12.72 8.19
CA GLY A 90 -5.47 11.74 7.50
C GLY A 90 -4.75 10.78 6.56
N THR A 91 -3.43 10.91 6.37
CA THR A 91 -2.65 10.10 5.43
C THR A 91 -2.72 8.61 5.82
N PRO A 92 -3.16 7.71 4.91
CA PRO A 92 -3.10 6.28 5.12
C PRO A 92 -1.65 5.79 4.97
N THR A 93 -1.06 5.26 6.04
CA THR A 93 0.36 4.91 6.05
C THR A 93 0.57 3.44 5.66
N HIS A 94 -0.01 2.53 6.44
CA HIS A 94 0.16 1.10 6.24
C HIS A 94 -1.06 0.31 6.72
N HIS A 95 -1.16 -0.96 6.35
CA HIS A 95 -2.19 -1.85 6.84
C HIS A 95 -1.72 -3.30 6.92
N SER A 96 -2.26 -4.05 7.88
CA SER A 96 -2.15 -5.51 7.86
C SER A 96 -3.13 -6.11 6.85
N ARG A 97 -2.72 -7.17 6.16
CA ARG A 97 -3.55 -7.81 5.14
C ARG A 97 -4.51 -8.82 5.74
N ARG A 98 -5.72 -8.85 5.19
CA ARG A 98 -6.72 -9.89 5.49
C ARG A 98 -6.35 -11.22 4.84
N SER A 99 -5.85 -11.19 3.60
CA SER A 99 -5.49 -12.39 2.82
C SER A 99 -4.30 -13.15 3.39
N THR A 100 -3.40 -12.44 4.06
CA THR A 100 -2.14 -12.96 4.58
C THR A 100 -1.86 -12.28 5.91
N PRO A 101 -2.44 -12.77 7.01
CA PRO A 101 -2.19 -12.23 8.34
C PRO A 101 -0.69 -12.19 8.64
N GLY A 102 -0.23 -11.10 9.28
CA GLY A 102 1.19 -10.86 9.53
C GLY A 102 1.92 -10.10 8.41
N GLN A 103 1.39 -10.11 7.17
CA GLN A 103 1.96 -9.30 6.09
C GLN A 103 1.44 -7.86 6.15
N VAL A 104 2.37 -6.91 6.06
CA VAL A 104 2.09 -5.47 6.01
C VAL A 104 2.18 -4.97 4.56
N ALA A 105 1.34 -4.00 4.22
CA ALA A 105 1.51 -3.19 3.03
C ALA A 105 1.45 -1.71 3.37
N VAL A 106 2.29 -0.92 2.69
CA VAL A 106 2.43 0.52 2.87
C VAL A 106 1.84 1.26 1.67
N SER A 107 1.42 2.51 1.88
CA SER A 107 1.10 3.42 0.77
C SER A 107 2.38 3.79 0.02
N ALA A 108 2.40 3.57 -1.31
CA ALA A 108 3.54 3.94 -2.15
C ALA A 108 3.87 5.44 -2.03
N ALA A 109 2.85 6.29 -1.95
CA ALA A 109 2.99 7.74 -1.82
C ALA A 109 3.56 8.20 -0.47
N CYS A 110 3.70 7.29 0.50
CA CYS A 110 4.36 7.56 1.77
C CYS A 110 5.85 7.21 1.75
N LEU A 111 6.36 6.56 0.69
CA LEU A 111 7.78 6.28 0.52
C LEU A 111 8.48 7.53 -0.01
N GLU A 112 9.63 7.87 0.56
CA GLU A 112 10.37 9.06 0.14
C GLU A 112 10.76 8.98 -1.34
N GLY A 113 10.41 10.03 -2.11
CA GLY A 113 10.71 10.10 -3.54
C GLY A 113 9.77 9.28 -4.44
N VAL A 114 8.70 8.69 -3.91
CA VAL A 114 7.71 7.94 -4.70
C VAL A 114 6.38 8.68 -4.77
N SER A 115 5.87 8.82 -5.99
CA SER A 115 4.58 9.41 -6.32
C SER A 115 3.64 8.34 -6.87
N PRO A 116 2.32 8.40 -6.60
CA PRO A 116 1.36 7.53 -7.26
C PRO A 116 1.34 7.71 -8.79
N PHE A 117 1.82 8.86 -9.29
CA PHE A 117 1.94 9.16 -10.72
C PHE A 117 3.21 8.57 -11.37
N ASP A 118 4.10 7.96 -10.59
CA ASP A 118 5.22 7.19 -11.14
C ASP A 118 4.76 5.86 -11.76
N PHE A 119 3.57 5.39 -11.41
CA PHE A 119 3.00 4.14 -11.92
C PHE A 119 2.10 4.42 -13.13
N LEU A 120 2.60 4.13 -14.34
CA LEU A 120 1.83 4.25 -15.58
C LEU A 120 0.73 3.19 -15.70
N GLU A 121 0.92 2.04 -15.06
CA GLU A 121 -0.07 0.96 -15.07
C GLU A 121 -0.04 0.19 -13.75
N LEU A 122 -1.21 0.05 -13.11
CA LEU A 122 -1.37 -0.65 -11.84
C LEU A 122 -2.38 -1.79 -11.97
N PRO A 123 -2.04 -3.02 -11.56
CA PRO A 123 -3.04 -4.07 -11.41
C PRO A 123 -4.04 -3.69 -10.30
N VAL A 124 -5.31 -4.00 -10.53
CA VAL A 124 -6.38 -3.85 -9.53
C VAL A 124 -6.83 -5.24 -9.10
N SER A 125 -6.59 -5.59 -7.83
CA SER A 125 -7.12 -6.81 -7.22
C SER A 125 -8.63 -6.72 -7.06
N ASP A 126 -9.32 -7.83 -7.33
CA ASP A 126 -10.74 -8.01 -7.02
C ASP A 126 -10.89 -8.26 -5.51
N GLY A 127 -11.17 -7.19 -4.79
CA GLY A 127 -11.45 -7.21 -3.37
C GLY A 127 -12.94 -7.34 -3.06
N VAL A 128 -13.82 -7.24 -4.05
CA VAL A 128 -15.24 -7.57 -3.91
C VAL A 128 -15.39 -9.08 -3.69
N ASN A 129 -14.68 -9.89 -4.47
CA ASN A 129 -14.61 -11.35 -4.33
C ASN A 129 -13.31 -11.79 -3.65
N HIS A 130 -13.06 -11.27 -2.44
CA HIS A 130 -11.79 -11.38 -1.75
C HIS A 130 -11.31 -12.85 -1.60
N PRO A 131 -10.00 -13.15 -1.78
CA PRO A 131 -9.47 -14.52 -1.79
C PRO A 131 -9.68 -15.29 -0.47
N ALA A 132 -9.74 -14.59 0.66
CA ALA A 132 -10.08 -15.23 1.94
C ALA A 132 -11.53 -15.74 2.02
N ASP A 133 -12.42 -15.28 1.14
CA ASP A 133 -13.81 -15.75 1.04
C ASP A 133 -13.98 -16.78 -0.08
N SER A 134 -13.33 -16.56 -1.22
CA SER A 134 -13.50 -17.35 -2.45
C SER A 134 -12.44 -18.43 -2.67
N GLY A 135 -11.38 -18.44 -1.84
CA GLY A 135 -10.20 -19.29 -2.01
C GLY A 135 -9.30 -18.93 -3.20
N THR A 136 -9.67 -17.92 -4.00
CA THR A 136 -8.97 -17.60 -5.26
C THR A 136 -8.67 -16.10 -5.36
N ALA A 137 -7.41 -15.74 -5.60
CA ALA A 137 -7.04 -14.37 -5.90
C ALA A 137 -7.38 -14.03 -7.36
N ARG A 138 -8.06 -12.91 -7.59
CA ARG A 138 -8.49 -12.45 -8.91
C ARG A 138 -8.06 -11.01 -9.17
N GLN A 139 -7.93 -10.65 -10.44
CA GLN A 139 -7.67 -9.29 -10.88
C GLN A 139 -8.95 -8.72 -11.48
N ALA A 140 -9.43 -7.60 -10.96
CA ALA A 140 -10.61 -6.91 -11.46
C ALA A 140 -10.30 -6.07 -12.72
N GLY A 141 -9.06 -5.60 -12.87
CA GLY A 141 -8.66 -4.79 -14.02
C GLY A 141 -7.30 -4.13 -13.86
N ARG A 142 -7.06 -3.05 -14.60
CA ARG A 142 -5.85 -2.22 -14.49
C ARG A 142 -6.21 -0.74 -14.54
N LEU A 143 -5.50 0.07 -13.76
CA LEU A 143 -5.57 1.54 -13.83
C LEU A 143 -4.38 2.06 -14.63
N LEU A 144 -4.64 3.01 -15.53
CA LEU A 144 -3.63 3.59 -16.41
C LEU A 144 -3.48 5.08 -16.10
N TYR A 145 -2.25 5.51 -15.86
CA TYR A 145 -1.89 6.92 -15.81
C TYR A 145 -1.13 7.26 -17.09
N ARG A 146 -1.56 8.33 -17.77
CA ARG A 146 -0.91 8.86 -18.97
C ARG A 146 -0.50 10.29 -18.67
N PRO A 147 0.82 10.57 -18.57
CA PRO A 147 1.32 11.94 -18.60
C PRO A 147 0.80 12.66 -19.86
N ALA A 148 0.61 13.98 -19.75
CA ALA A 148 0.12 14.83 -20.83
C ALA A 148 1.11 14.91 -22.01
#